data_AF-A0A975CUI7-F1
#
_entry.id   AF-A0A975CUI7-F1
#
_cell.length_a   1.000
_cell.length_b   1.000
_cell.length_c   1.000
_cell.angle_alpha   90.00
_cell.angle_beta   90.00
_cell.angle_gamma   90.00
#
_symmetry.space_group_name_H-M   'P 1'
#
loop_
_entity.id
_entity.type
_entity.pdbx_description
1 polymer ?
#
loop_
_entity_poly.entity_id
_entity_poly.type
_entity_poly.pdbx_seq_one_letter_code
_entity_poly.pdbx_strand_id
1 'polypeptide(L)' 'MARVLKETFIENYEKEGKSFYATSKKFNIKITISSNTFRIITVDKVIK' A
#
# COMPACT_ATOMS: atom_id res chain seq x y z
N MET A 1 5.27 10.60 -5.93
CA MET A 1 4.60 9.29 -5.76
C MET A 1 5.52 8.08 -5.91
N ALA A 2 6.38 8.01 -6.94
CA ALA A 2 7.21 6.82 -7.21
C ALA A 2 8.11 6.35 -6.04
N ARG A 3 8.56 7.25 -5.15
CA ARG A 3 9.40 6.90 -3.99
C ARG A 3 8.69 6.01 -2.97
N VAL A 4 7.39 6.20 -2.74
CA VAL A 4 6.65 5.42 -1.72
C VAL A 4 6.56 3.95 -2.13
N LEU A 5 6.27 3.68 -3.41
CA LEU A 5 6.16 2.30 -3.92
C LEU A 5 7.51 1.61 -4.02
N LYS A 6 8.58 2.32 -4.41
CA LYS A 6 9.94 1.74 -4.50
C LYS A 6 10.54 1.39 -3.14
N GLU A 7 10.13 2.09 -2.07
CA GLU A 7 10.66 1.89 -0.72
C GLU A 7 9.78 0.97 0.15
N THR A 8 8.67 0.43 -0.39
CA THR A 8 7.83 -0.53 0.35
C THR A 8 8.41 -1.93 0.20
N PHE A 9 9.15 -2.38 1.21
CA PHE A 9 9.67 -3.75 1.28
C PHE A 9 8.53 -4.78 1.28
N ILE A 10 8.78 -5.98 0.72
CA ILE A 10 7.78 -7.05 0.57
C ILE A 10 7.16 -7.50 1.90
N GLU A 11 7.89 -7.34 2.99
CA GLU A 11 7.44 -7.59 4.37
C GLU A 11 6.32 -6.65 4.84
N ASN A 12 6.11 -5.50 4.17
CA ASN A 12 5.02 -4.56 4.43
C ASN A 12 3.96 -4.57 3.32
N TYR A 13 3.95 -5.66 2.54
CA TYR A 13 2.96 -5.94 1.52
C TYR A 13 2.11 -7.14 1.95
N GLU A 14 0.80 -7.00 1.80
CA GLU A 14 -0.16 -8.06 2.08
C GLU A 14 -1.18 -8.15 0.94
N LYS A 15 -1.51 -9.36 0.51
CA LYS A 15 -2.63 -9.59 -0.39
C LYS A 15 -3.74 -10.31 0.36
N GLU A 16 -4.91 -9.68 0.42
CA GLU A 16 -6.12 -10.29 0.97
C GLU A 16 -7.23 -10.22 -0.07
N GLY A 17 -7.69 -11.40 -0.53
CA GLY A 17 -8.73 -11.50 -1.55
C GLY A 17 -8.41 -10.68 -2.82
N LYS A 18 -9.25 -9.66 -3.09
CA LYS A 18 -9.17 -8.77 -4.27
C LYS A 18 -8.37 -7.47 -4.03
N SER A 19 -7.67 -7.37 -2.90
CA SER A 19 -6.92 -6.17 -2.51
C SER A 19 -5.46 -6.50 -2.22
N PHE A 20 -4.57 -5.60 -2.64
CA PHE A 20 -3.22 -5.50 -2.14
C PHE A 20 -3.13 -4.33 -1.16
N TYR A 21 -2.38 -4.54 -0.09
CA TYR A 21 -2.05 -3.53 0.89
C TYR A 21 -0.55 -3.30 0.88
N ALA A 22 -0.16 -2.03 0.81
CA ALA A 22 1.23 -1.61 0.88
C ALA A 22 1.35 -0.54 1.97
N THR A 23 2.09 -0.84 3.04
CA THR A 23 2.26 0.08 4.16
C THR A 23 3.65 0.69 4.13
N SER A 24 3.72 2.02 4.04
CA SER A 24 4.98 2.73 4.21
C SER A 24 5.05 3.33 5.60
N LYS A 25 5.83 2.69 6.49
CA LYS A 25 6.08 3.16 7.85
C LYS A 25 6.77 4.54 7.86
N LYS A 26 7.71 4.76 6.93
CA LYS A 26 8.46 6.02 6.78
C LYS A 26 7.55 7.22 6.48
N PHE A 27 6.55 7.02 5.64
CA PHE A 27 5.61 8.08 5.26
C PHE A 27 4.29 8.03 6.06
N ASN A 28 4.17 7.06 6.97
CA ASN A 28 3.00 6.81 7.80
C ASN A 28 1.68 6.70 7.01
N ILE A 29 1.72 5.96 5.90
CA ILE A 29 0.57 5.74 5.02
C ILE A 29 0.39 4.27 4.67
N LYS A 30 -0.87 3.87 4.47
CA LYS A 30 -1.29 2.59 3.92
C LYS A 30 -1.97 2.84 2.58
N ILE A 31 -1.56 2.10 1.57
CA ILE A 31 -2.12 2.15 0.22
C ILE A 31 -2.89 0.85 0.00
N THR A 32 -4.15 0.97 -0.44
CA THR A 32 -4.95 -0.18 -0.88
C THR A 32 -5.02 -0.16 -2.41
N ILE A 33 -4.75 -1.28 -3.06
CA ILE A 33 -4.67 -1.41 -4.52
C ILE A 33 -5.57 -2.58 -4.94
N SER A 34 -6.37 -2.40 -5.98
CA SER A 34 -7.15 -3.49 -6.57
C SER A 34 -6.23 -4.56 -7.14
N SER A 35 -6.46 -5.84 -6.80
CA SER A 35 -5.68 -6.93 -7.37
C SER A 35 -6.03 -7.26 -8.81
N ASN A 36 -7.19 -6.82 -9.28
CA ASN A 36 -7.69 -7.12 -10.61
C ASN A 36 -7.20 -6.08 -11.63
N THR A 37 -7.06 -4.82 -11.21
CA THR A 37 -6.77 -3.70 -12.10
C THR A 37 -5.47 -2.97 -11.76
N PHE A 38 -4.82 -3.32 -10.64
CA PHE A 38 -3.60 -2.69 -10.14
C PHE A 38 -3.74 -1.16 -9.93
N ARG A 39 -4.97 -0.68 -9.77
CA ARG A 39 -5.28 0.73 -9.49
C ARG A 39 -5.35 0.96 -7.99
N ILE A 40 -4.82 2.10 -7.54
CA ILE A 40 -4.96 2.55 -6.16
C ILE A 40 -6.45 2.79 -5.88
N ILE A 41 -6.95 2.17 -4.81
CA ILE A 41 -8.30 2.34 -4.29
C ILE A 41 -8.28 3.44 -3.22
N THR A 42 -7.40 3.31 -2.21
CA THR A 42 -7.25 4.29 -1.13
C THR A 42 -5.79 4.57 -0.80
N VAL A 43 -5.54 5.76 -0.25
CA VAL A 43 -4.28 6.14 0.40
C VAL A 43 -4.65 6.80 1.73
N ASP A 44 -4.42 6.07 2.81
CA ASP A 44 -4.82 6.45 4.16
C ASP A 44 -3.59 6.72 5.02
N LYS A 45 -3.66 7.68 5.94
CA LYS A 45 -2.65 7.78 7.01
C LYS A 45 -2.85 6.63 7.98
N VAL A 46 -1.74 6.05 8.44
CA VAL A 46 -1.79 5.11 9.57
C VAL A 46 -1.91 5.97 10.83
N ILE A 47 -3.16 6.24 11.24
CA ILE A 47 -3.43 6.97 12.48
C ILE A 47 -3.03 6.04 13.63
N LYS A 48 -2.19 6.54 14.54
CA LYS A 48 -1.82 5.85 15.79
C LYS A 48 -2.97 5.90 16.79
#